data_AF-A0A562P9I7-F1
#
_entry.id   AF-A0A562P9I7-F1
#
_cell.length_a   1.000
_cell.length_b   1.000
_cell.length_c   1.000
_cell.angle_alpha   90.00
_cell.angle_beta   90.00
_cell.angle_gamma   90.00
#
_symmetry.space_group_name_H-M   'P 1'
#
loop_
_entity.id
_entity.type
_entity.pdbx_description
1 polymer ?
#
loop_
_entity_poly.entity_id
_entity_poly.type
_entity_poly.pdbx_seq_one_letter_code
_entity_poly.pdbx_strand_id
1 'polypeptide(L)'
;MAVIELSLGLTGDMSGLLGTRQTLIVEGGDDALILHKLSGILRGEGKAHLSDRVYLWPARGAPKTPMYADFAVGQGWDSGVLLDTDPEGLAAEKKIEELTLKGLAAAQKARFRVLMLGNAAGIKQTDAAIEDLFDDQFYIDCVNAAFGIAIKAEDLPADGSDMIARRIETVLTQRYGHKELDKRRVMGEILRRFDAWEKVSDLPKDTVARAEKLFKAINTAFEGAPG
;
A
#
# COMPACT_ATOMS: atom_id res chain seq x y z
N MET A 1 14.18 17.65 -17.21
CA MET A 1 12.94 16.85 -17.27
C MET A 1 13.25 15.37 -17.50
N ALA A 2 13.85 14.98 -18.63
CA ALA A 2 14.14 13.57 -18.94
C ALA A 2 14.93 12.78 -17.87
N VAL A 3 15.87 13.40 -17.15
CA VAL A 3 16.69 12.71 -16.12
C VAL A 3 15.87 12.34 -14.87
N ILE A 4 14.90 13.18 -14.48
CA ILE A 4 14.03 12.93 -13.30
C ILE A 4 12.97 11.89 -13.67
N GLU A 5 12.42 11.95 -14.88
CA GLU A 5 11.47 10.95 -15.35
C GLU A 5 12.11 9.56 -15.37
N LEU A 6 13.32 9.43 -15.93
CA LEU A 6 14.05 8.15 -15.95
C LEU A 6 14.37 7.62 -14.55
N SER A 7 14.69 8.47 -13.57
CA SER A 7 14.96 8.04 -12.19
C SER A 7 13.71 7.57 -11.45
N LEU A 8 12.54 8.01 -11.90
CA LEU A 8 11.21 7.58 -11.47
C LEU A 8 10.68 6.37 -12.28
N GLY A 9 11.47 5.86 -13.23
CA GLY A 9 11.06 4.78 -14.13
C GLY A 9 10.04 5.20 -15.19
N LEU A 10 9.88 6.51 -15.41
CA LEU A 10 9.01 7.07 -16.44
C LEU A 10 9.73 7.23 -17.78
N THR A 11 8.99 6.94 -18.83
CA THR A 11 9.27 7.39 -20.20
C THR A 11 8.29 8.52 -20.54
N GLY A 12 8.61 9.37 -21.53
CA GLY A 12 7.81 10.58 -21.81
C GLY A 12 6.35 10.29 -22.18
N ASP A 13 6.08 9.16 -22.82
CA ASP A 13 4.73 8.64 -23.09
C ASP A 13 4.00 8.20 -21.81
N MET A 14 4.69 7.57 -20.86
CA MET A 14 4.13 7.24 -19.55
C MET A 14 3.82 8.50 -18.73
N SER A 15 4.71 9.49 -18.71
CA SER A 15 4.44 10.78 -18.05
C SER A 15 3.17 11.45 -18.61
N GLY A 16 3.00 11.44 -19.94
CA GLY A 16 1.81 11.98 -20.60
C GLY A 16 0.53 11.20 -20.24
N LEU A 17 0.60 9.87 -20.20
CA LEU A 17 -0.53 9.04 -19.79
C LEU A 17 -0.95 9.33 -18.34
N LEU A 18 0.00 9.33 -17.41
CA LEU A 18 -0.25 9.52 -15.98
C LEU A 18 -0.81 10.92 -15.68
N GLY A 19 -0.32 11.95 -16.36
CA GLY A 19 -0.80 13.32 -16.17
C GLY A 19 -2.26 13.55 -16.57
N THR A 20 -2.87 12.63 -17.33
CA THR A 20 -4.31 12.70 -17.70
C THR A 20 -5.20 11.85 -16.81
N ARG A 21 -4.63 11.11 -15.85
CA ARG A 21 -5.36 10.22 -14.95
C ARG A 21 -5.25 10.68 -13.51
N GLN A 22 -6.16 10.16 -12.70
CA GLN A 22 -6.01 10.19 -11.25
C GLN A 22 -4.92 9.19 -10.87
N THR A 23 -3.86 9.63 -10.21
CA THR A 23 -2.70 8.76 -9.92
C THR A 23 -2.56 8.56 -8.41
N LEU A 24 -2.58 7.31 -7.94
CA LEU A 24 -2.27 6.96 -6.56
C LEU A 24 -0.88 6.31 -6.52
N ILE A 25 0.06 7.01 -5.88
CA ILE A 25 1.38 6.49 -5.56
C ILE A 25 1.21 5.48 -4.42
N VAL A 26 1.81 4.31 -4.56
CA VAL A 26 1.91 3.30 -3.51
C VAL A 26 3.39 3.01 -3.24
N GLU A 27 3.75 2.45 -2.10
CA GLU A 27 5.16 2.33 -1.71
C GLU A 27 5.93 1.35 -2.60
N GLY A 28 5.29 0.25 -3.00
CA GLY A 28 5.92 -0.79 -3.79
C GLY A 28 5.02 -1.43 -4.85
N GLY A 29 5.64 -2.25 -5.70
CA GLY A 29 4.92 -3.04 -6.70
C GLY A 29 4.01 -4.10 -6.07
N ASP A 30 4.39 -4.64 -4.92
CA ASP A 30 3.61 -5.64 -4.20
C ASP A 30 2.28 -5.04 -3.71
N ASP A 31 2.29 -3.81 -3.18
CA ASP A 31 1.07 -3.10 -2.78
C ASP A 31 0.12 -2.93 -3.97
N ALA A 32 0.67 -2.53 -5.13
CA ALA A 32 -0.12 -2.37 -6.34
C ALA A 32 -0.78 -3.69 -6.77
N LEU A 33 -0.05 -4.81 -6.69
CA LEU A 33 -0.57 -6.14 -7.01
C LEU A 33 -1.69 -6.56 -6.05
N ILE A 34 -1.50 -6.37 -4.74
CA ILE A 34 -2.52 -6.67 -3.72
C ILE A 34 -3.79 -5.86 -3.98
N LEU A 35 -3.66 -4.54 -4.14
CA LEU A 35 -4.79 -3.66 -4.38
C LEU A 35 -5.53 -4.01 -5.68
N HIS A 36 -4.81 -4.31 -6.76
CA HIS A 36 -5.42 -4.74 -8.02
C HIS A 36 -6.18 -6.06 -7.88
N LYS A 37 -5.58 -7.06 -7.22
CA LYS A 37 -6.24 -8.37 -7.02
C LYS A 37 -7.51 -8.23 -6.20
N LEU A 38 -7.45 -7.52 -5.07
CA LEU A 38 -8.61 -7.29 -4.21
C LEU A 38 -9.68 -6.48 -4.95
N SER A 39 -9.31 -5.41 -5.65
CA SER A 39 -10.26 -4.60 -6.43
C SER A 39 -10.98 -5.45 -7.48
N GLY A 40 -10.27 -6.32 -8.21
CA GLY A 40 -10.86 -7.19 -9.22
C GLY A 40 -11.91 -8.14 -8.67
N ILE A 41 -11.61 -8.81 -7.55
CA ILE A 41 -12.56 -9.73 -6.89
C ILE A 41 -13.78 -8.95 -6.38
N LEU A 42 -13.58 -7.83 -5.68
CA LEU A 42 -14.67 -7.05 -5.10
C LEU A 42 -15.56 -6.46 -6.20
N ARG A 43 -14.98 -6.01 -7.31
CA ARG A 43 -15.72 -5.55 -8.50
C ARG A 43 -16.58 -6.66 -9.11
N GLY A 44 -16.04 -7.87 -9.21
CA GLY A 44 -16.75 -9.04 -9.74
C GLY A 44 -18.05 -9.37 -8.99
N GLU A 45 -18.11 -9.01 -7.71
CA GLU A 45 -19.30 -9.21 -6.86
C GLU A 45 -20.06 -7.92 -6.52
N GLY A 46 -19.80 -6.83 -7.24
CA GLY A 46 -20.51 -5.56 -7.05
C GLY A 46 -20.26 -4.88 -5.70
N LYS A 47 -19.15 -5.20 -5.03
CA LYS A 47 -18.70 -4.56 -3.79
C LYS A 47 -17.89 -3.29 -4.08
N ALA A 48 -17.63 -2.49 -3.05
CA ALA A 48 -16.78 -1.32 -3.21
C ALA A 48 -15.36 -1.72 -3.60
N HIS A 49 -14.85 -1.14 -4.68
CA HIS A 49 -13.57 -1.49 -5.29
C HIS A 49 -12.82 -0.22 -5.70
N LEU A 50 -11.55 -0.35 -6.06
CA LEU A 50 -10.75 0.78 -6.53
C LEU A 50 -11.35 1.29 -7.86
N SER A 51 -11.61 2.59 -7.96
CA SER A 51 -12.13 3.21 -9.18
C SER A 51 -11.20 2.98 -10.37
N ASP A 52 -11.76 2.58 -11.52
CA ASP A 52 -11.04 2.40 -12.80
C ASP A 52 -10.36 3.69 -13.32
N ARG A 53 -10.66 4.84 -12.70
CA ARG A 53 -10.02 6.14 -12.99
C ARG A 53 -8.68 6.32 -12.29
N VAL A 54 -8.47 5.61 -11.17
CA VAL A 54 -7.28 5.71 -10.33
C VAL A 54 -6.23 4.73 -10.82
N TYR A 55 -5.11 5.27 -11.30
CA TYR A 55 -3.94 4.52 -11.72
C TYR A 55 -2.97 4.35 -10.56
N LEU A 56 -2.53 3.12 -10.29
CA LEU A 56 -1.53 2.83 -9.26
C LEU A 56 -0.12 3.05 -9.80
N TRP A 57 0.66 3.92 -9.15
CA TRP A 57 2.04 4.20 -9.50
C TRP A 57 2.99 3.71 -8.40
N PRO A 58 3.56 2.51 -8.53
CA PRO A 58 4.40 1.94 -7.48
C PRO A 58 5.75 2.67 -7.40
N ALA A 59 6.09 3.10 -6.19
CA ALA A 59 7.38 3.66 -5.86
C ALA A 59 8.40 2.53 -5.53
N ARG A 60 9.49 2.92 -4.88
CA ARG A 60 10.57 2.00 -4.44
C ARG A 60 10.77 2.12 -2.92
N GLY A 61 9.69 1.86 -2.18
CA GLY A 61 9.55 1.97 -0.72
C GLY A 61 9.15 3.38 -0.25
N ALA A 62 8.62 3.47 0.98
CA ALA A 62 8.31 4.72 1.70
C ALA A 62 9.38 5.81 1.55
N PRO A 63 10.70 5.55 1.70
CA PRO A 63 11.70 6.61 1.60
C PRO A 63 11.77 7.32 0.25
N LYS A 64 11.22 6.71 -0.81
CA LYS A 64 11.21 7.26 -2.17
C LYS A 64 9.89 7.92 -2.54
N THR A 65 8.79 7.63 -1.85
CA THR A 65 7.47 8.25 -2.16
C THR A 65 7.50 9.78 -2.15
N PRO A 66 8.29 10.50 -1.33
CA PRO A 66 8.33 11.96 -1.40
C PRO A 66 8.84 12.51 -2.72
N MET A 67 9.74 11.81 -3.40
CA MET A 67 10.25 12.22 -4.72
C MET A 67 9.19 12.07 -5.81
N TYR A 68 8.35 11.04 -5.72
CA TYR A 68 7.23 10.82 -6.64
C TYR A 68 6.13 11.85 -6.42
N ALA A 69 5.83 12.14 -5.14
CA ALA A 69 4.89 13.17 -4.76
C ALA A 69 5.32 14.57 -5.24
N ASP A 70 6.58 14.96 -5.00
CA ASP A 70 7.13 16.23 -5.46
C ASP A 70 7.04 16.37 -6.99
N PHE A 71 7.37 15.31 -7.72
CA PHE A 71 7.22 15.30 -9.18
C PHE A 71 5.76 15.48 -9.61
N ALA A 72 4.83 14.71 -9.04
CA ALA A 72 3.42 14.77 -9.41
C ALA A 72 2.79 16.14 -9.07
N VAL A 73 3.15 16.71 -7.91
CA VAL A 73 2.76 18.08 -7.52
C VAL A 73 3.34 19.11 -8.49
N GLY A 74 4.63 19.02 -8.81
CA GLY A 74 5.30 19.93 -9.74
C GLY A 74 4.75 19.87 -11.17
N GLN A 75 4.23 18.71 -11.60
CA GLN A 75 3.53 18.55 -12.87
C GLN A 75 2.04 18.93 -12.80
N GLY A 76 1.52 19.29 -11.62
CA GLY A 76 0.12 19.65 -11.42
C GLY A 76 -0.85 18.48 -11.60
N TRP A 77 -0.40 17.24 -11.39
CA TRP A 77 -1.24 16.05 -11.56
C TRP A 77 -2.30 15.93 -10.46
N ASP A 78 -3.48 15.43 -10.82
CA ASP A 78 -4.45 14.93 -9.85
C ASP A 78 -3.90 13.63 -9.25
N SER A 79 -3.08 13.77 -8.20
CA SER A 79 -2.29 12.66 -7.64
C SER A 79 -2.45 12.48 -6.13
N GLY A 80 -2.06 11.34 -5.59
CA GLY A 80 -2.10 11.07 -4.16
C GLY A 80 -1.08 10.02 -3.79
N VAL A 81 -0.87 9.80 -2.51
CA VAL A 81 -0.02 8.71 -2.00
C VAL A 81 -0.78 7.92 -0.94
N LEU A 82 -0.68 6.60 -1.01
CA LEU A 82 -1.04 5.68 0.07
C LEU A 82 0.25 5.21 0.73
N LEU A 83 0.37 5.47 2.03
CA LEU A 83 1.52 5.13 2.85
C LEU A 83 1.13 4.09 3.89
N ASP A 84 2.05 3.20 4.20
CA ASP A 84 1.94 2.34 5.37
C ASP A 84 1.86 3.22 6.62
N THR A 85 1.05 2.80 7.58
CA THR A 85 0.96 3.47 8.89
C THR A 85 2.06 2.91 9.77
N ASP A 86 3.29 3.30 9.50
CA ASP A 86 4.45 2.90 10.28
C ASP A 86 5.44 4.09 10.41
N PRO A 87 6.56 3.95 11.14
CA PRO A 87 7.54 5.02 11.29
C PRO A 87 8.11 5.57 9.96
N GLU A 88 8.28 4.73 8.93
CA GLU A 88 8.81 5.18 7.63
C GLU A 88 7.74 5.92 6.83
N GLY A 89 6.51 5.41 6.80
CA GLY A 89 5.37 6.05 6.19
C GLY A 89 5.04 7.40 6.83
N LEU A 90 5.02 7.49 8.17
CA LEU A 90 4.83 8.76 8.89
C LEU A 90 5.96 9.77 8.62
N ALA A 91 7.19 9.30 8.43
CA ALA A 91 8.31 10.16 8.04
C ALA A 91 8.18 10.64 6.58
N ALA A 92 7.66 9.80 5.70
CA ALA A 92 7.36 10.16 4.32
C ALA A 92 6.21 11.16 4.22
N GLU A 93 5.13 10.96 4.97
CA GLU A 93 3.99 11.89 5.10
C GLU A 93 4.48 13.29 5.45
N LYS A 94 5.25 13.45 6.55
CA LYS A 94 5.78 14.75 6.97
C LYS A 94 6.61 15.43 5.88
N LYS A 95 7.49 14.68 5.21
CA LYS A 95 8.30 15.21 4.10
C LYS A 95 7.42 15.66 2.94
N ILE A 96 6.39 14.89 2.61
CA ILE A 96 5.45 15.20 1.52
C ILE A 96 4.62 16.43 1.87
N GLU A 97 4.14 16.56 3.10
CA GLU A 97 3.42 17.76 3.55
C GLU A 97 4.31 19.01 3.44
N GLU A 98 5.56 18.95 3.89
CA GLU A 98 6.51 20.06 3.76
C GLU A 98 6.77 20.46 2.30
N LEU A 99 6.93 19.47 1.40
CA LEU A 99 7.14 19.69 -0.04
C LEU A 99 5.88 20.26 -0.71
N THR A 100 4.72 19.68 -0.40
CA THR A 100 3.43 20.06 -0.98
C THR A 100 3.02 21.46 -0.53
N LEU A 101 3.25 21.84 0.72
CA LEU A 101 3.03 23.21 1.21
C LEU A 101 3.88 24.24 0.46
N LYS A 102 5.14 23.90 0.14
CA LYS A 102 6.03 24.76 -0.66
C LYS A 102 5.58 24.84 -2.12
N GLY A 103 5.17 23.71 -2.71
CA GLY A 103 4.70 23.63 -4.10
C GLY A 103 3.36 24.33 -4.34
N LEU A 104 2.41 24.18 -3.42
CA LEU A 104 1.09 24.82 -3.48
C LEU A 104 1.15 26.34 -3.30
N ALA A 105 2.12 26.86 -2.55
CA ALA A 105 2.37 28.30 -2.45
C ALA A 105 2.87 28.91 -3.77
N ALA A 106 3.47 28.10 -4.66
CA ALA A 106 4.02 28.52 -5.94
C ALA A 106 3.06 28.31 -7.13
N ALA A 107 2.09 27.39 -7.02
CA ALA A 107 1.13 27.10 -8.07
C ALA A 107 -0.28 26.84 -7.50
N GLN A 108 -1.25 27.67 -7.88
CA GLN A 108 -2.66 27.33 -7.70
C GLN A 108 -2.94 26.00 -8.43
N LYS A 109 -3.63 25.05 -7.76
CA LYS A 109 -4.36 23.88 -8.31
C LYS A 109 -3.75 22.47 -8.24
N ALA A 110 -2.61 22.20 -7.61
CA ALA A 110 -2.20 20.79 -7.44
C ALA A 110 -3.16 20.07 -6.46
N ARG A 111 -3.83 19.01 -6.95
CA ARG A 111 -4.75 18.17 -6.15
C ARG A 111 -3.96 16.98 -5.63
N PHE A 112 -3.26 17.18 -4.52
CA PHE A 112 -2.49 16.14 -3.87
C PHE A 112 -3.14 15.71 -2.55
N ARG A 113 -3.27 14.41 -2.31
CA ARG A 113 -3.71 13.84 -1.02
C ARG A 113 -2.72 12.84 -0.47
N VAL A 114 -2.59 12.82 0.85
CA VAL A 114 -1.87 11.79 1.58
C VAL A 114 -2.90 10.93 2.31
N LEU A 115 -2.78 9.61 2.15
CA LEU A 115 -3.64 8.62 2.81
C LEU A 115 -2.75 7.68 3.61
N MET A 116 -3.07 7.50 4.89
CA MET A 116 -2.45 6.49 5.74
C MET A 116 -3.28 5.21 5.71
N LEU A 117 -2.65 4.08 5.38
CA LEU A 117 -3.31 2.79 5.15
C LEU A 117 -4.17 2.34 6.33
N GLY A 118 -3.64 2.43 7.55
CA GLY A 118 -4.33 2.02 8.76
C GLY A 118 -5.66 2.78 8.94
N ASN A 119 -5.61 4.10 8.80
CA ASN A 119 -6.78 4.96 8.89
C ASN A 119 -7.78 4.68 7.75
N ALA A 120 -7.30 4.58 6.50
CA ALA A 120 -8.14 4.39 5.33
C ALA A 120 -8.85 3.01 5.33
N ALA A 121 -8.17 1.95 5.78
CA ALA A 121 -8.74 0.61 5.92
C ALA A 121 -9.56 0.41 7.22
N GLY A 122 -9.52 1.38 8.14
CA GLY A 122 -10.16 1.28 9.45
C GLY A 122 -9.54 0.20 10.34
N ILE A 123 -8.24 0.01 10.21
CA ILE A 123 -7.37 -0.80 11.04
C ILE A 123 -7.13 -0.03 12.35
N LYS A 124 -7.26 -0.72 13.49
CA LYS A 124 -7.14 -0.11 14.83
C LYS A 124 -5.73 -0.25 15.43
N GLN A 125 -4.88 -1.04 14.79
CA GLN A 125 -3.49 -1.24 15.16
C GLN A 125 -2.73 0.10 15.07
N THR A 126 -1.77 0.29 15.97
CA THR A 126 -0.91 1.48 16.00
C THR A 126 -0.06 1.57 14.73
N ASP A 127 0.47 0.41 14.30
CA ASP A 127 1.19 0.25 13.05
C ASP A 127 0.37 -0.62 12.08
N ALA A 128 0.39 -0.32 10.79
CA ALA A 128 -0.29 -1.10 9.76
C ALA A 128 0.38 -1.00 8.39
N ALA A 129 0.59 -2.14 7.74
CA ALA A 129 1.08 -2.24 6.36
C ALA A 129 0.05 -2.95 5.46
N ILE A 130 0.36 -3.07 4.17
CA ILE A 130 -0.52 -3.73 3.20
C ILE A 130 -0.91 -5.16 3.62
N GLU A 131 -0.03 -5.89 4.31
CA GLU A 131 -0.30 -7.24 4.81
C GLU A 131 -1.39 -7.26 5.90
N ASP A 132 -1.57 -6.16 6.64
CA ASP A 132 -2.63 -6.03 7.65
C ASP A 132 -4.02 -5.79 7.02
N LEU A 133 -4.15 -5.79 5.69
CA LEU A 133 -5.46 -5.99 5.04
C LEU A 133 -5.97 -7.43 5.23
N PHE A 134 -5.10 -8.38 5.50
CA PHE A 134 -5.46 -9.76 5.78
C PHE A 134 -5.60 -10.01 7.28
N ASP A 135 -6.25 -11.11 7.67
CA ASP A 135 -6.19 -11.55 9.06
C ASP A 135 -4.83 -12.15 9.41
N ASP A 136 -4.44 -12.04 10.68
CA ASP A 136 -3.15 -12.50 11.19
C ASP A 136 -2.88 -13.98 10.87
N GLN A 137 -3.91 -14.83 10.93
CA GLN A 137 -3.75 -16.27 10.70
C GLN A 137 -3.37 -16.55 9.25
N PHE A 138 -4.00 -15.86 8.29
CA PHE A 138 -3.60 -15.96 6.89
C PHE A 138 -2.12 -15.62 6.68
N TYR A 139 -1.64 -14.55 7.31
CA TYR A 139 -0.24 -14.13 7.16
C TYR A 139 0.72 -15.12 7.83
N ILE A 140 0.39 -15.63 9.03
CA ILE A 140 1.13 -16.70 9.71
C ILE A 140 1.22 -17.94 8.80
N ASP A 141 0.12 -18.35 8.17
CA ASP A 141 0.09 -19.50 7.27
C ASP A 141 0.98 -19.29 6.04
N CYS A 142 1.02 -18.08 5.49
CA CYS A 142 1.91 -17.73 4.39
C CYS A 142 3.37 -17.82 4.82
N VAL A 143 3.71 -17.32 6.01
CA VAL A 143 5.07 -17.42 6.57
C VAL A 143 5.46 -18.87 6.83
N ASN A 144 4.58 -19.66 7.44
CA ASN A 144 4.83 -21.08 7.72
C ASN A 144 5.12 -21.85 6.43
N ALA A 145 4.30 -21.66 5.40
CA ALA A 145 4.50 -22.30 4.10
C ALA A 145 5.77 -21.79 3.41
N ALA A 146 6.03 -20.48 3.46
CA ALA A 146 7.20 -19.87 2.87
C ALA A 146 8.48 -20.45 3.49
N PHE A 147 8.60 -20.46 4.82
CA PHE A 147 9.81 -20.83 5.55
C PHE A 147 9.92 -22.32 5.90
N GLY A 148 8.85 -23.09 5.74
CA GLY A 148 8.82 -24.51 6.17
C GLY A 148 8.81 -24.66 7.68
N ILE A 149 8.12 -23.77 8.39
CA ILE A 149 8.04 -23.71 9.85
C ILE A 149 6.59 -23.79 10.33
N ALA A 150 6.37 -23.74 11.65
CA ALA A 150 5.06 -23.92 12.26
C ALA A 150 4.84 -22.95 13.44
N ILE A 151 4.92 -21.66 13.17
CA ILE A 151 4.52 -20.58 14.09
C ILE A 151 3.00 -20.63 14.29
N LYS A 152 2.55 -20.49 15.53
CA LYS A 152 1.15 -20.31 15.88
C LYS A 152 0.89 -18.89 16.37
N ALA A 153 -0.38 -18.47 16.38
CA ALA A 153 -0.74 -17.14 16.88
C ALA A 153 -0.29 -16.91 18.34
N GLU A 154 -0.30 -17.96 19.16
CA GLU A 154 0.16 -17.91 20.55
C GLU A 154 1.67 -17.77 20.70
N ASP A 155 2.44 -18.02 19.63
CA ASP A 155 3.89 -17.86 19.63
C ASP A 155 4.32 -16.41 19.44
N LEU A 156 3.42 -15.55 18.95
CA LEU A 156 3.72 -14.17 18.65
C LEU A 156 3.84 -13.33 19.93
N PRO A 157 4.92 -12.55 20.07
CA PRO A 157 5.11 -11.72 21.25
C PRO A 157 4.06 -10.61 21.32
N ALA A 158 3.83 -10.12 22.54
CA ALA A 158 3.22 -8.82 22.80
C ALA A 158 4.36 -7.81 23.03
N ASP A 159 5.12 -7.52 21.98
CA ASP A 159 6.31 -6.65 22.00
C ASP A 159 5.99 -5.16 21.88
N GLY A 160 4.69 -4.81 21.93
CA GLY A 160 4.20 -3.45 21.75
C GLY A 160 4.04 -3.04 20.29
N SER A 161 4.41 -3.89 19.33
CA SER A 161 4.01 -3.70 17.94
C SER A 161 2.68 -4.41 17.67
N ASP A 162 1.79 -3.73 16.96
CA ASP A 162 0.53 -4.31 16.51
C ASP A 162 0.65 -4.91 15.09
N MET A 163 1.77 -4.68 14.39
CA MET A 163 1.97 -5.13 13.00
C MET A 163 2.40 -6.60 12.95
N ILE A 164 1.64 -7.42 12.23
CA ILE A 164 1.86 -8.87 12.19
C ILE A 164 3.26 -9.25 11.68
N ALA A 165 3.76 -8.53 10.67
CA ALA A 165 5.09 -8.77 10.10
C ALA A 165 6.23 -8.58 11.12
N ARG A 166 6.15 -7.56 11.98
CA ARG A 166 7.15 -7.30 13.03
C ARG A 166 7.13 -8.38 14.11
N ARG A 167 5.93 -8.73 14.58
CA ARG A 167 5.77 -9.78 15.60
C ARG A 167 6.32 -11.12 15.12
N ILE A 168 6.10 -11.46 13.84
CA ILE A 168 6.65 -12.67 13.23
C ILE A 168 8.17 -12.58 13.07
N GLU A 169 8.70 -11.44 12.64
CA GLU A 169 10.16 -11.24 12.55
C GLU A 169 10.86 -11.47 13.89
N THR A 170 10.26 -10.99 15.00
CA THR A 170 10.74 -11.27 16.35
C THR A 170 10.80 -12.79 16.62
N VAL A 171 9.78 -13.56 16.22
CA VAL A 171 9.78 -15.02 16.38
C VAL A 171 10.83 -15.70 15.49
N LEU A 172 10.95 -15.29 14.23
CA LEU A 172 11.92 -15.84 13.28
C LEU A 172 13.37 -15.65 13.74
N THR A 173 13.68 -14.46 14.24
CA THR A 173 15.02 -14.13 14.74
C THR A 173 15.35 -14.87 16.03
N GLN A 174 14.41 -14.93 16.98
CA GLN A 174 14.65 -15.54 18.28
C GLN A 174 14.61 -17.07 18.28
N ARG A 175 13.71 -17.69 17.51
CA ARG A 175 13.45 -19.14 17.57
C ARG A 175 14.05 -19.94 16.41
N TYR A 176 14.20 -19.31 15.24
CA TYR A 176 14.59 -20.00 14.01
C TYR A 176 15.95 -19.52 13.46
N GLY A 177 16.60 -18.55 14.11
CA GLY A 177 17.95 -18.10 13.75
C GLY A 177 18.03 -17.30 12.44
N HIS A 178 16.89 -16.80 11.94
CA HIS A 178 16.89 -15.88 10.80
C HIS A 178 17.41 -14.50 11.20
N LYS A 179 17.95 -13.75 10.25
CA LYS A 179 18.42 -12.38 10.49
C LYS A 179 17.26 -11.37 10.49
N GLU A 180 16.31 -11.55 9.59
CA GLU A 180 15.15 -10.71 9.35
C GLU A 180 14.07 -11.53 8.62
N LEU A 181 12.86 -10.99 8.55
CA LEU A 181 11.78 -11.56 7.75
C LEU A 181 12.03 -11.25 6.27
N ASP A 182 12.29 -12.28 5.46
CA ASP A 182 12.29 -12.14 4.00
C ASP A 182 10.86 -11.95 3.48
N LYS A 183 10.41 -10.68 3.44
CA LYS A 183 9.09 -10.29 2.98
C LYS A 183 8.80 -10.73 1.54
N ARG A 184 9.82 -10.78 0.66
CA ARG A 184 9.63 -11.24 -0.72
C ARG A 184 9.27 -12.71 -0.80
N ARG A 185 9.88 -13.53 0.07
CA ARG A 185 9.54 -14.95 0.18
C ARG A 185 8.09 -15.16 0.62
N VAL A 186 7.63 -14.38 1.59
CA VAL A 186 6.22 -14.41 2.04
C VAL A 186 5.28 -13.92 0.95
N MET A 187 5.63 -12.84 0.25
CA MET A 187 4.87 -12.33 -0.88
C MET A 187 4.70 -13.39 -1.98
N GLY A 188 5.73 -14.19 -2.25
CA GLY A 188 5.63 -15.30 -3.20
C GLY A 188 4.52 -16.31 -2.83
N GLU A 189 4.35 -16.62 -1.55
CA GLU A 189 3.26 -17.49 -1.10
C GLU A 189 1.90 -16.79 -1.14
N ILE A 190 1.84 -15.49 -0.80
CA ILE A 190 0.61 -14.69 -0.94
C ILE A 190 0.14 -14.70 -2.40
N LEU A 191 1.05 -14.42 -3.35
CA LEU A 191 0.76 -14.42 -4.79
C LEU A 191 0.33 -15.80 -5.29
N ARG A 192 0.95 -16.89 -4.80
CA ARG A 192 0.52 -18.26 -5.14
C ARG A 192 -0.92 -18.53 -4.70
N ARG A 193 -1.34 -17.97 -3.57
CA ARG A 193 -2.73 -18.07 -3.08
C ARG A 193 -3.67 -17.17 -3.86
N PHE A 194 -3.19 -16.01 -4.35
CA PHE A 194 -4.00 -15.12 -5.20
C PHE A 194 -4.51 -15.82 -6.44
N ASP A 195 -3.73 -16.70 -7.05
CA ASP A 195 -4.16 -17.46 -8.23
C ASP A 195 -5.41 -18.32 -7.97
N ALA A 196 -5.64 -18.71 -6.72
CA ALA A 196 -6.81 -19.50 -6.31
C ALA A 196 -8.01 -18.65 -5.86
N TRP A 197 -7.87 -17.32 -5.74
CA TRP A 197 -8.95 -16.45 -5.33
C TRP A 197 -9.73 -15.93 -6.54
N GLU A 198 -11.01 -16.30 -6.64
CA GLU A 198 -11.89 -15.89 -7.75
C GLU A 198 -13.07 -15.05 -7.24
N LYS A 199 -13.53 -15.35 -6.02
CA LYS A 199 -14.71 -14.75 -5.40
C LYS A 199 -14.41 -14.31 -3.98
N VAL A 200 -15.29 -13.49 -3.43
CA VAL A 200 -15.16 -12.91 -2.10
C VAL A 200 -15.05 -13.98 -1.02
N SER A 201 -15.72 -15.12 -1.18
CA SER A 201 -15.65 -16.23 -0.22
C SER A 201 -14.29 -16.91 -0.14
N ASP A 202 -13.40 -16.67 -1.10
CA ASP A 202 -12.04 -17.24 -1.12
C ASP A 202 -11.06 -16.37 -0.33
N LEU A 203 -11.45 -15.12 -0.04
CA LEU A 203 -10.60 -14.16 0.65
C LEU A 203 -10.48 -14.48 2.14
N PRO A 204 -9.34 -14.13 2.77
CA PRO A 204 -9.16 -14.26 4.20
C PRO A 204 -10.19 -13.46 5.00
N LYS A 205 -10.30 -13.78 6.28
CA LYS A 205 -11.29 -13.15 7.15
C LYS A 205 -10.99 -11.66 7.25
N ASP A 206 -12.04 -10.86 7.37
CA ASP A 206 -11.99 -9.39 7.50
C ASP A 206 -11.39 -8.63 6.30
N THR A 207 -10.73 -9.29 5.35
CA THR A 207 -10.10 -8.69 4.17
C THR A 207 -11.09 -7.89 3.34
N VAL A 208 -12.28 -8.42 3.12
CA VAL A 208 -13.35 -7.75 2.38
C VAL A 208 -13.71 -6.42 3.03
N ALA A 209 -13.94 -6.44 4.35
CA ALA A 209 -14.37 -5.26 5.08
C ALA A 209 -13.28 -4.18 5.14
N ARG A 210 -12.01 -4.58 5.31
CA ARG A 210 -10.85 -3.66 5.30
C ARG A 210 -10.62 -3.08 3.90
N ALA A 211 -10.65 -3.91 2.85
CA ALA A 211 -10.49 -3.48 1.47
C ALA A 211 -11.62 -2.55 1.01
N GLU A 212 -12.89 -2.84 1.34
CA GLU A 212 -14.01 -1.96 0.99
C GLU A 212 -13.88 -0.58 1.64
N LYS A 213 -13.42 -0.51 2.89
CA LYS A 213 -13.15 0.78 3.57
C LYS A 213 -12.02 1.54 2.88
N LEU A 214 -10.91 0.85 2.61
CA LEU A 214 -9.75 1.42 1.94
C LEU A 214 -10.14 2.00 0.57
N PHE A 215 -10.83 1.23 -0.26
CA PHE A 215 -11.24 1.68 -1.58
C PHE A 215 -12.25 2.82 -1.54
N LYS A 216 -13.19 2.82 -0.59
CA LYS A 216 -14.09 3.97 -0.38
C LYS A 216 -13.31 5.23 -0.01
N ALA A 217 -12.37 5.12 0.93
CA ALA A 217 -11.52 6.24 1.35
C ALA A 217 -10.69 6.79 0.18
N ILE A 218 -10.05 5.92 -0.60
CA ILE A 218 -9.32 6.30 -1.81
C ILE A 218 -10.26 7.01 -2.79
N ASN A 219 -11.35 6.37 -3.21
CA ASN A 219 -12.25 6.95 -4.22
C ASN A 219 -12.79 8.32 -3.77
N THR A 220 -13.17 8.45 -2.49
CA THR A 220 -13.66 9.72 -1.92
C THR A 220 -12.60 10.83 -1.99
N ALA A 221 -11.34 10.50 -1.70
CA ALA A 221 -10.22 11.46 -1.78
C ALA A 221 -9.98 11.96 -3.22
N PHE A 222 -10.34 11.16 -4.22
CA PHE A 222 -10.25 11.52 -5.64
C PHE A 222 -11.54 12.16 -6.20
N GLU A 223 -12.69 12.02 -5.53
CA GLU A 223 -13.96 12.65 -5.91
C GLU A 223 -14.05 14.13 -5.48
N GLY A 224 -13.42 14.48 -4.34
CA GLY A 224 -13.55 15.79 -3.70
C GLY A 224 -12.89 16.98 -4.40
N ALA A 225 -12.37 16.82 -5.62
CA ALA A 225 -11.66 17.88 -6.32
C ALA A 225 -12.53 18.54 -7.40
N PRO A 226 -13.09 19.73 -7.18
CA PRO A 226 -13.96 20.38 -8.16
C PRO A 226 -13.17 20.70 -9.43
N GLY A 227 -13.67 20.21 -10.56
CA GLY A 227 -13.19 20.42 -11.94
C GLY A 227 -12.64 21.80 -12.20
#